data_AF-A0A9X0SLM3-F1
#
_entry.id   AF-A0A9X0SLM3-F1
#
_cell.length_a   1.000
_cell.length_b   1.000
_cell.length_c   1.000
_cell.angle_alpha   90.00
_cell.angle_beta   90.00
_cell.angle_gamma   90.00
#
_symmetry.space_group_name_H-M   'P 1'
#
loop_
_entity.id
_entity.type
_entity.pdbx_description
1 polymer ?
#
loop_
_entity_poly.entity_id
_entity_poly.type
_entity_poly.pdbx_seq_one_letter_code
_entity_poly.pdbx_strand_id
1 'polypeptide(L)' 'MGKTYLHYLVRWRFTGTDTTLLTHHIAACREGKQDEHIWLIKDAYRQVYDSGITYLISIDCKEISEGEYTLLKQKHMEVI' A
#
# COMPACT_ATOMS: atom_id res chain seq x y z
N MET A 1 -19.12 -13.53 -6.35
CA MET A 1 -18.81 -12.50 -5.33
C MET A 1 -17.80 -11.56 -5.96
N GLY A 2 -18.11 -10.26 -6.04
CA GLY A 2 -17.23 -9.27 -6.66
C GLY A 2 -15.92 -9.08 -5.89
N LYS A 3 -14.91 -8.60 -6.62
CA LYS A 3 -13.63 -8.16 -6.07
C LYS A 3 -13.50 -6.66 -6.28
N THR A 4 -12.81 -6.01 -5.35
CA THR A 4 -12.36 -4.65 -5.49
C THR A 4 -10.84 -4.63 -5.44
N TYR A 5 -10.23 -3.86 -6.33
CA TYR A 5 -8.79 -3.79 -6.48
C TYR A 5 -8.28 -2.45 -5.95
N LEU A 6 -7.23 -2.48 -5.14
CA LEU A 6 -6.72 -1.32 -4.43
C LEU A 6 -5.24 -1.16 -4.71
N HIS A 7 -4.82 0.07 -5.01
CA HIS A 7 -3.43 0.48 -5.07
C HIS A 7 -3.13 1.43 -3.92
N TYR A 8 -2.16 1.04 -3.11
CA TYR A 8 -1.61 1.88 -2.05
C TYR A 8 -0.25 2.42 -2.45
N LEU A 9 -0.06 3.72 -2.21
CA LEU A 9 1.24 4.36 -2.28
C LEU A 9 1.66 4.75 -0.87
N VAL A 10 2.64 4.03 -0.33
CA VAL A 10 3.16 4.24 1.01
C VAL A 10 4.46 5.04 0.91
N ARG A 11 4.51 6.16 1.61
CA ARG A 11 5.71 6.99 1.76
C ARG A 11 6.23 6.87 3.18
N TRP A 12 7.51 6.59 3.31
CA TRP A 12 8.20 6.48 4.59
C TRP A 12 9.66 6.92 4.44
N ARG A 13 10.37 7.11 5.55
CA ARG A 13 11.80 7.45 5.54
C ARG A 13 12.53 6.82 6.72
N PHE A 14 13.86 6.84 6.68
CA PHE A 14 14.67 6.55 7.86
C PHE A 14 14.76 7.78 8.77
N THR A 15 14.82 7.55 10.08
CA THR A 15 15.02 8.60 11.07
C THR A 15 16.37 9.28 10.81
N GLY A 16 16.36 10.62 10.74
CA GLY A 16 17.57 11.41 10.50
C GLY A 16 18.00 11.50 9.03
N THR A 17 17.19 10.99 8.08
CA THR A 17 17.45 11.17 6.65
C THR A 17 16.35 12.00 5.98
N ASP A 18 16.72 12.68 4.90
CA ASP A 18 15.79 13.46 4.07
C ASP A 18 15.22 12.64 2.90
N THR A 19 15.65 11.39 2.74
CA THR A 19 15.23 10.53 1.65
C THR A 19 13.87 9.91 1.95
N THR A 20 12.85 10.30 1.17
CA THR A 20 11.55 9.64 1.17
C THR A 20 11.58 8.42 0.25
N LEU A 21 11.27 7.27 0.82
CA LEU A 21 11.11 6.00 0.13
C LEU A 21 9.65 5.79 -0.26
N LEU A 22 9.45 5.16 -1.41
CA LEU A 22 8.15 4.89 -2.02
C LEU A 22 7.93 3.39 -2.12
N THR A 23 6.79 2.91 -1.61
CA THR A 23 6.38 1.52 -1.72
C THR A 23 5.01 1.44 -2.37
N HIS A 24 4.91 0.67 -3.45
CA HIS A 24 3.65 0.33 -4.10
C HIS A 24 3.13 -0.98 -3.50
N HIS A 25 1.93 -0.95 -2.93
CA HIS A 25 1.26 -2.16 -2.45
C HIS A 25 -0.04 -2.35 -3.25
N ILE A 26 -0.19 -3.53 -3.85
CA ILE A 26 -1.30 -3.85 -4.74
C ILE A 26 -2.10 -4.98 -4.10
N ALA A 27 -3.39 -4.76 -3.87
CA ALA A 27 -4.25 -5.71 -3.19
C ALA A 27 -5.56 -5.95 -3.95
N ALA A 28 -6.15 -7.13 -3.73
CA ALA A 28 -7.50 -7.45 -4.12
C ALA A 28 -8.28 -7.86 -2.86
N CYS A 29 -9.43 -7.27 -2.63
CA CYS A 29 -10.29 -7.60 -1.49
C CYS A 29 -11.72 -7.91 -1.95
N ARG A 30 -12.53 -8.44 -1.04
CA ARG A 30 -13.95 -8.68 -1.31
C ARG A 30 -14.69 -7.35 -1.41
N GLU A 31 -15.59 -7.24 -2.37
CA GLU A 31 -16.50 -6.10 -2.46
C GLU A 31 -17.27 -5.88 -1.14
N GLY A 32 -17.35 -4.62 -0.69
CA GLY A 32 -17.93 -4.22 0.60
C GLY A 32 -16.98 -4.33 1.79
N LYS A 33 -15.71 -4.72 1.58
CA LYS A 33 -14.67 -4.82 2.62
C LYS A 33 -13.53 -3.81 2.42
N GLN A 34 -13.68 -2.84 1.52
CA GLN A 34 -12.65 -1.86 1.20
C GLN A 34 -12.20 -1.08 2.44
N ASP A 35 -13.14 -0.51 3.20
CA ASP A 35 -12.82 0.33 4.35
C ASP A 35 -12.09 -0.44 5.46
N GLU A 36 -12.56 -1.65 5.76
CA GLU A 36 -11.91 -2.56 6.72
C GLU A 36 -10.48 -2.91 6.26
N HIS A 37 -10.32 -3.24 4.98
CA HIS A 37 -9.02 -3.55 4.41
C HIS A 37 -8.08 -2.33 4.44
N ILE A 38 -8.56 -1.14 4.09
CA ILE A 38 -7.78 0.11 4.13
C ILE A 38 -7.33 0.40 5.56
N TRP A 39 -8.21 0.21 6.54
CA TRP A 39 -7.88 0.40 7.95
C TRP A 39 -6.78 -0.56 8.40
N LEU A 40 -6.90 -1.85 8.08
CA LEU A 40 -5.88 -2.87 8.41
C LEU A 40 -4.52 -2.55 7.78
N ILE A 41 -4.50 -2.14 6.51
CA ILE A 41 -3.26 -1.76 5.81
C ILE A 41 -2.60 -0.54 6.47
N LYS A 42 -3.40 0.48 6.79
CA LYS A 42 -2.88 1.67 7.48
C LYS A 42 -2.29 1.33 8.84
N ASP A 43 -2.97 0.50 9.62
CA ASP A 43 -2.48 0.07 10.93
C ASP A 43 -1.20 -0.76 10.83
N ALA A 44 -1.14 -1.72 9.91
CA ALA A 44 0.04 -2.54 9.68
C ALA A 44 1.27 -1.69 9.30
N TYR A 45 1.13 -0.78 8.33
CA TYR A 45 2.23 0.08 7.92
C TYR A 45 2.65 1.08 9.00
N ARG A 46 1.70 1.56 9.81
CA ARG A 46 2.03 2.38 10.99
C ARG A 46 2.91 1.61 11.97
N GLN A 47 2.56 0.37 12.29
CA GLN A 47 3.36 -0.46 13.20
C GLN A 47 4.76 -0.77 12.64
N VAL A 48 4.90 -0.91 11.33
CA VAL A 48 6.19 -1.20 10.67
C VAL A 48 7.07 0.05 10.54
N TYR A 49 6.48 1.18 10.15
CA TYR A 49 7.24 2.37 9.78
C TYR A 49 7.22 3.49 10.80
N ASP A 50 6.35 3.51 11.80
CA ASP A 50 6.50 4.43 12.94
C ASP A 50 7.29 3.72 14.04
N SER A 51 8.60 3.65 13.83
CA SER A 51 9.56 3.04 14.75
C SER A 51 10.63 4.05 15.17
N GLY A 52 11.61 3.63 15.99
CA GLY A 52 12.79 4.48 16.25
C GLY A 52 13.69 4.66 15.01
N ILE A 53 13.58 3.78 14.02
CA ILE A 53 14.48 3.69 12.86
C ILE A 53 13.84 4.30 11.62
N THR A 54 12.52 4.28 11.53
CA THR A 54 11.73 4.69 10.37
C THR A 54 10.61 5.63 10.80
N TYR A 55 10.10 6.42 9.86
CA TYR A 55 8.90 7.24 10.05
C TYR A 55 7.94 7.08 8.87
N LEU A 56 6.67 6.82 9.15
CA LEU A 56 5.61 6.79 8.15
C LEU A 56 5.21 8.23 7.79
N ILE A 57 5.27 8.58 6.50
CA ILE A 57 4.91 9.91 6.02
C ILE A 57 3.45 9.94 5.58
N SER A 58 3.03 9.02 4.71
CA SER A 58 1.65 8.96 4.20
C SER A 58 1.33 7.59 3.62
N ILE A 59 0.04 7.28 3.59
CA ILE A 59 -0.53 6.13 2.88
C ILE A 59 -1.72 6.65 2.09
N ASP A 60 -1.56 6.72 0.77
CA ASP A 60 -2.65 7.00 -0.15
C ASP A 60 -3.22 5.69 -0.67
N CYS A 61 -4.55 5.60 -0.78
CA CYS A 61 -5.23 4.44 -1.36
C CYS A 61 -6.16 4.90 -2.48
N LYS A 62 -6.11 4.19 -3.60
CA LYS A 62 -7.00 4.39 -4.75
C LYS A 62 -7.62 3.05 -5.16
N GLU A 63 -8.92 3.07 -5.41
CA GLU A 63 -9.59 1.97 -6.11
C GLU A 63 -9.23 1.99 -7.60
N ILE A 64 -8.83 0.85 -8.13
CA ILE A 64 -8.34 0.68 -9.50
C ILE A 64 -9.16 -0.38 -10.22
N SER A 65 -9.12 -0.35 -11.55
CA SER A 65 -9.70 -1.40 -12.37
C SER A 65 -8.90 -2.71 -12.27
N GLU A 66 -9.52 -3.81 -12.66
CA GLU A 66 -8.86 -5.12 -12.75
C GLU A 66 -7.69 -5.13 -13.75
N GLY A 67 -7.83 -4.37 -14.85
CA GLY A 67 -6.77 -4.19 -15.84
C GLY A 67 -5.57 -3.47 -15.25
N GLU A 68 -5.79 -2.35 -14.55
CA GLU A 68 -4.73 -1.63 -13.84
C GLU A 68 -4.08 -2.50 -12.75
N TYR A 69 -4.88 -3.29 -12.01
CA TYR A 69 -4.37 -4.23 -11.00
C TYR A 69 -3.38 -5.22 -11.61
N THR A 70 -3.74 -5.82 -12.76
CA THR A 70 -2.91 -6.81 -13.43
C THR A 70 -1.57 -6.21 -13.88
N LEU A 71 -1.61 -5.02 -14.49
CA LEU A 71 -0.41 -4.31 -14.93
C LEU A 71 0.50 -3.89 -13.76
N LEU A 72 -0.09 -3.35 -12.69
CA LEU A 72 0.67 -2.93 -11.51
C LEU A 72 1.27 -4.13 -10.76
N LYS A 73 0.55 -5.24 -10.71
CA LYS A 73 1.04 -6.48 -10.09
C LYS A 73 2.24 -7.03 -10.86
N GLN A 74 2.20 -7.07 -12.19
CA GLN A 74 3.36 -7.44 -13.00
C GLN A 74 4.55 -6.50 -12.75
N LYS A 75 4.31 -5.19 -12.79
CA LYS A 75 5.37 -4.19 -12.62
C LYS A 75 6.05 -4.22 -11.25
N HIS A 76 5.32 -4.55 -10.18
CA HIS A 76 5.79 -4.34 -8.81
C HIS A 76 5.87 -5.62 -7.95
N MET A 77 5.24 -6.73 -8.36
CA MET A 77 5.33 -8.01 -7.65
C MET A 77 6.07 -9.10 -8.42
N GLU A 78 6.27 -8.99 -9.75
CA GLU A 78 7.16 -9.90 -10.46
C GLU A 78 8.62 -9.48 -10.24
N VAL A 79 9.14 -9.91 -9.09
CA VAL A 79 10.57 -10.12 -8.91
C VAL A 79 10.82 -11.59 -9.28
N ILE A 80 11.66 -11.80 -10.31
CA ILE A 80 12.20 -13.09 -10.76
C ILE A 80 12.96 -13.77 -9.61
#